data_AF-A0A1F6ER49-F1
#
_entry.id   AF-A0A1F6ER49-F1
#
_cell.length_a   1.000
_cell.length_b   1.000
_cell.length_c   1.000
_cell.angle_alpha   90.00
_cell.angle_beta   90.00
_cell.angle_gamma   90.00
#
_symmetry.space_group_name_H-M   'P 1'
#
loop_
_entity.id
_entity.type
_entity.pdbx_description
1 polymer ?
#
loop_
_entity_poly.entity_id
_entity_poly.type
_entity_poly.pdbx_seq_one_letter_code
_entity_poly.pdbx_strand_id
1 'polypeptide(L)'
;MNSRRFIIAPALIFAILVILGIAVGAVYVEQTRKAHVDAIVHDIEGSSTPIKTKETEQSPIEKSTSDDKTTSSDSIRTSVDSKSERTENALVENLDSQMAGIEKQLQGVVDGSGGIHPDTRLDILAKLSELQALDANTERIATLRALLEKLEVGSAGDEESQDGGGEVTTGEASQSSSAIPSEPSCVSNSNPVFTHHITDTTMFSQIKPPPNKTPEGDLKPHSYIETHGQRVPVYAPVDMTLIGGAYFEGGPYGLDFRVSCEVRLRFGHISEPVEVIREVFPDRPAPAGDSRDQKIKHEVSFKAGDLLAYTVGTNPGAGNWDFGVYNSNVKNRYADDPKYNWSDINTTAVCPYGYFTEELLSVYKSKYDFSGYGALIPDGESFCE
;
A
#
# COMPACT_ATOMS: atom_id res chain seq x y z
N MET A 1 -5.17 -29.06 -66.24
CA MET A 1 -4.92 -27.86 -65.40
C MET A 1 -6.23 -27.45 -64.77
N ASN A 2 -6.35 -27.52 -63.44
CA ASN A 2 -7.29 -26.68 -62.68
C ASN A 2 -6.89 -26.71 -61.20
N SER A 3 -5.99 -25.79 -60.83
CA SER A 3 -5.62 -25.56 -59.43
C SER A 3 -6.75 -24.77 -58.75
N ARG A 4 -7.51 -25.40 -57.86
CA ARG A 4 -8.33 -24.67 -56.89
C ARG A 4 -7.42 -24.14 -55.81
N ARG A 5 -7.08 -22.85 -55.89
CA ARG A 5 -6.42 -22.12 -54.81
C ARG A 5 -7.42 -21.96 -53.66
N PHE A 6 -7.11 -22.55 -52.51
CA PHE A 6 -7.79 -22.26 -51.26
C PHE A 6 -7.39 -20.85 -50.81
N ILE A 7 -8.31 -19.90 -50.93
CA ILE A 7 -8.19 -18.60 -50.26
C ILE A 7 -8.73 -18.82 -48.85
N ILE A 8 -7.85 -19.07 -47.89
CA ILE A 8 -8.21 -19.03 -46.47
C ILE A 8 -8.38 -17.56 -46.11
N ALA A 9 -9.59 -17.18 -45.72
CA ALA A 9 -9.91 -15.79 -45.37
C ALA A 9 -9.05 -15.33 -44.17
N PRO A 10 -8.52 -14.09 -44.18
CA PRO A 10 -7.68 -13.55 -43.10
C PRO A 10 -8.31 -13.66 -41.70
N ALA A 11 -9.65 -13.59 -41.63
CA ALA A 11 -10.41 -13.71 -40.38
C ALA A 11 -10.28 -15.09 -39.73
N LEU A 12 -10.09 -16.17 -40.51
CA LEU A 12 -9.99 -17.53 -40.00
C LEU A 12 -8.60 -17.80 -39.39
N ILE A 13 -7.57 -17.19 -39.95
CA ILE A 13 -6.20 -17.22 -39.40
C ILE A 13 -6.14 -16.43 -38.09
N PHE A 14 -6.81 -15.27 -38.04
CA PHE A 14 -6.86 -14.45 -36.83
C PHE A 14 -7.61 -15.16 -35.68
N ALA A 15 -8.75 -15.82 -35.98
CA ALA A 15 -9.48 -16.60 -34.99
C ALA A 15 -8.65 -17.78 -34.43
N ILE A 16 -7.89 -18.48 -35.29
CA ILE A 16 -7.01 -19.56 -34.86
C ILE A 16 -5.87 -19.04 -33.98
N LEU A 17 -5.28 -17.89 -34.30
CA LEU A 17 -4.21 -17.28 -33.49
C LEU A 17 -4.72 -16.77 -32.13
N VAL A 18 -5.94 -16.23 -32.06
CA VAL A 18 -6.58 -15.83 -30.79
C VAL A 18 -6.86 -17.04 -29.91
N ILE A 19 -7.39 -18.12 -30.47
CA ILE A 19 -7.66 -19.36 -29.72
C ILE A 19 -6.36 -20.01 -29.22
N LEU A 20 -5.30 -20.02 -30.05
CA LEU A 20 -3.99 -20.49 -29.64
C LEU A 20 -3.36 -19.60 -28.56
N GLY A 21 -3.52 -18.28 -28.65
CA GLY A 21 -3.03 -17.33 -27.64
C GLY A 21 -3.72 -17.52 -26.28
N ILE A 22 -5.04 -17.71 -26.27
CA ILE A 22 -5.81 -18.01 -25.05
C ILE A 22 -5.39 -19.35 -24.45
N ALA A 23 -5.20 -20.38 -25.28
CA ALA A 23 -4.77 -21.69 -24.81
C ALA A 23 -3.35 -21.68 -24.23
N VAL A 24 -2.41 -20.95 -24.85
CA VAL A 24 -1.05 -20.78 -24.34
C VAL A 24 -1.04 -19.96 -23.04
N GLY A 25 -1.88 -18.92 -22.95
CA GLY A 25 -2.06 -18.14 -21.73
C GLY A 25 -2.60 -19.00 -20.57
N ALA A 26 -3.63 -19.82 -20.81
CA ALA A 26 -4.18 -20.72 -19.81
C ALA A 26 -3.15 -21.76 -19.32
N VAL A 27 -2.35 -22.33 -20.24
CA VAL A 27 -1.28 -23.28 -19.89
C VAL A 27 -0.16 -22.60 -19.09
N TYR A 28 0.18 -21.34 -19.42
CA TYR A 28 1.18 -20.58 -18.67
C TYR A 28 0.72 -20.26 -17.24
N VAL A 29 -0.55 -19.86 -17.08
CA VAL A 29 -1.17 -19.60 -15.76
C VAL A 29 -1.26 -20.88 -14.92
N GLU A 30 -1.60 -22.01 -15.53
CA GLU A 30 -1.64 -23.31 -14.85
C GLU A 30 -0.22 -23.74 -14.38
N GLN A 31 0.81 -23.45 -15.18
CA GLN A 31 2.20 -23.76 -14.85
C GLN A 31 2.78 -22.87 -13.75
N THR A 32 2.48 -21.57 -13.75
CA THR A 32 2.90 -20.65 -12.67
C THR A 32 2.19 -20.98 -11.36
N ARG A 33 0.90 -21.33 -11.41
CA ARG A 33 0.15 -21.82 -10.26
C ARG A 33 0.80 -23.06 -9.64
N LYS A 34 1.16 -24.03 -10.49
CA LYS A 34 1.80 -25.27 -10.03
C LYS A 34 3.19 -25.00 -9.43
N ALA A 35 3.99 -24.14 -10.05
CA ALA A 35 5.30 -23.76 -9.51
C ALA A 35 5.20 -23.01 -8.16
N HIS A 36 4.17 -22.18 -7.97
CA HIS A 36 3.93 -21.48 -6.72
C HIS A 36 3.47 -22.43 -5.60
N VAL A 37 2.59 -23.38 -5.92
CA VAL A 37 2.17 -24.44 -4.98
C VAL A 37 3.33 -25.35 -4.61
N ASP A 38 4.16 -25.76 -5.57
CA ASP A 38 5.34 -26.60 -5.32
C ASP A 38 6.38 -25.87 -4.43
N ALA A 39 6.55 -24.55 -4.60
CA ALA A 39 7.41 -23.74 -3.74
C ALA A 39 6.90 -23.65 -2.29
N ILE A 40 5.59 -23.50 -2.09
CA ILE A 40 4.95 -23.48 -0.77
C ILE A 40 5.07 -24.86 -0.08
N VAL A 41 4.91 -25.95 -0.83
CA VAL A 41 5.04 -27.32 -0.30
C VAL A 41 6.49 -27.61 0.10
N HIS A 42 7.47 -27.16 -0.68
CA HIS A 42 8.89 -27.35 -0.39
C HIS A 42 9.35 -26.59 0.88
N ASP A 43 8.81 -25.40 1.14
CA ASP A 43 9.10 -24.64 2.37
C ASP A 43 8.46 -25.28 3.63
N ILE A 44 7.32 -25.95 3.48
CA ILE A 44 6.67 -26.69 4.57
C ILE A 44 7.43 -27.98 4.90
N GLU A 45 7.96 -28.69 3.90
CA GLU A 45 8.76 -29.92 4.10
C GLU A 45 10.20 -29.62 4.55
N GLY A 46 10.75 -28.44 4.25
CA GLY A 46 12.08 -28.00 4.69
C GLY A 46 12.17 -27.54 6.16
N SER A 47 11.05 -27.32 6.83
CA SER A 47 10.98 -26.72 8.18
C SER A 47 10.85 -27.74 9.33
N SER A 48 10.85 -29.05 9.06
CA SER A 48 10.87 -30.06 10.13
C SER A 48 12.30 -30.49 10.47
N THR A 49 12.97 -29.75 11.37
CA THR A 49 14.15 -30.28 12.08
C THR A 49 13.70 -31.14 13.29
N PRO A 50 14.41 -32.24 13.60
CA PRO A 50 13.91 -33.26 14.51
C PRO A 50 14.11 -32.85 15.97
N ILE A 51 13.03 -32.87 16.76
CA ILE A 51 13.11 -32.78 18.22
C ILE A 51 13.83 -34.02 18.74
N LYS A 52 15.03 -33.79 19.30
CA LYS A 52 15.85 -34.81 19.97
C LYS A 52 15.35 -34.99 21.40
N THR A 53 14.42 -35.90 21.62
CA THR A 53 13.95 -36.26 22.97
C THR A 53 14.94 -37.23 23.61
N LYS A 54 15.42 -36.88 24.81
CA LYS A 54 16.29 -37.69 25.66
C LYS A 54 15.59 -38.99 26.09
N GLU A 55 16.39 -40.04 26.14
CA GLU A 55 16.11 -41.39 26.63
C GLU A 55 15.54 -41.41 28.06
N THR A 56 14.59 -42.30 28.30
CA THR A 56 14.46 -43.02 29.58
C THR A 56 14.00 -44.45 29.28
N GLU A 57 14.68 -45.37 29.96
CA GLU A 57 14.75 -46.82 29.76
C GLU A 57 13.50 -47.65 30.19
N GLN A 58 13.38 -48.81 29.50
CA GLN A 58 12.83 -50.13 29.89
C GLN A 58 11.28 -50.30 30.01
N SER A 59 10.53 -51.04 29.14
CA SER A 59 10.55 -52.46 28.69
C SER A 59 9.66 -53.40 29.57
N PRO A 60 9.05 -54.53 29.11
CA PRO A 60 8.46 -54.92 27.79
C PRO A 60 7.16 -55.80 27.86
N ILE A 61 6.78 -56.37 26.68
CA ILE A 61 5.94 -57.58 26.36
C ILE A 61 4.40 -57.33 26.31
N GLU A 62 3.66 -57.53 25.21
CA GLU A 62 3.46 -58.77 24.42
C GLU A 62 3.17 -58.60 22.91
N LYS A 63 3.33 -59.74 22.23
CA LYS A 63 3.49 -59.99 20.79
C LYS A 63 2.22 -60.66 20.25
N SER A 64 1.70 -60.23 19.11
CA SER A 64 0.96 -61.12 18.20
C SER A 64 1.11 -60.69 16.74
N THR A 65 1.54 -61.66 15.94
CA THR A 65 1.81 -61.65 14.50
C THR A 65 0.53 -61.80 13.67
N SER A 66 0.44 -61.12 12.52
CA SER A 66 0.32 -61.74 11.18
C SER A 66 0.06 -60.70 10.09
N ASP A 67 0.68 -60.90 8.95
CA ASP A 67 0.66 -60.11 7.71
C ASP A 67 -0.75 -59.93 7.10
N ASP A 68 -1.05 -58.76 6.52
CA ASP A 68 -1.49 -58.69 5.12
C ASP A 68 -1.31 -57.27 4.53
N LYS A 69 -1.02 -57.24 3.24
CA LYS A 69 -0.70 -56.09 2.41
C LYS A 69 -1.98 -55.67 1.67
N THR A 70 -2.18 -54.35 1.53
CA THR A 70 -2.86 -53.64 0.41
C THR A 70 -3.99 -52.67 0.84
N THR A 71 -3.84 -51.42 0.37
CA THR A 71 -4.81 -50.31 0.20
C THR A 71 -5.47 -49.64 1.41
N SER A 72 -5.18 -48.34 1.61
CA SER A 72 -6.18 -47.29 1.33
C SER A 72 -5.51 -45.92 1.23
N SER A 73 -5.32 -45.50 -0.02
CA SER A 73 -4.94 -44.16 -0.47
C SER A 73 -6.10 -43.14 -0.43
N ASP A 74 -7.24 -43.48 0.21
CA ASP A 74 -8.44 -42.64 0.21
C ASP A 74 -8.50 -41.64 1.38
N SER A 75 -7.78 -41.90 2.48
CA SER A 75 -7.78 -40.99 3.65
C SER A 75 -6.88 -39.76 3.46
N ILE A 76 -5.91 -39.81 2.54
CA ILE A 76 -5.02 -38.67 2.25
C ILE A 76 -5.68 -37.75 1.21
N ARG A 77 -6.38 -38.33 0.23
CA ARG A 77 -7.04 -37.56 -0.85
C ARG A 77 -8.17 -36.66 -0.34
N THR A 78 -8.97 -37.17 0.60
CA THR A 78 -10.05 -36.42 1.26
C THR A 78 -9.53 -35.25 2.13
N SER A 79 -8.35 -35.39 2.74
CA SER A 79 -7.76 -34.33 3.57
C SER A 79 -7.16 -33.17 2.75
N VAL A 80 -6.63 -33.46 1.55
CA VAL A 80 -6.03 -32.46 0.66
C VAL A 80 -7.11 -31.65 -0.07
N ASP A 81 -8.17 -32.30 -0.55
CA ASP A 81 -9.32 -31.61 -1.17
C ASP A 81 -10.00 -30.67 -0.17
N SER A 82 -10.23 -31.12 1.07
CA SER A 82 -10.87 -30.28 2.11
C SER A 82 -10.04 -29.05 2.52
N LYS A 83 -8.71 -29.09 2.36
CA LYS A 83 -7.80 -27.98 2.69
C LYS A 83 -7.70 -26.98 1.53
N SER A 84 -7.75 -27.47 0.30
CA SER A 84 -7.83 -26.64 -0.91
C SER A 84 -9.16 -25.87 -0.95
N GLU A 85 -10.29 -26.56 -0.77
CA GLU A 85 -11.62 -25.94 -0.73
C GLU A 85 -11.76 -24.93 0.42
N ARG A 86 -11.16 -25.19 1.58
CA ARG A 86 -11.19 -24.26 2.71
C ARG A 86 -10.36 -22.99 2.46
N THR A 87 -9.31 -23.08 1.65
CA THR A 87 -8.46 -21.93 1.29
C THR A 87 -9.11 -21.10 0.18
N GLU A 88 -9.76 -21.77 -0.78
CA GLU A 88 -10.52 -21.13 -1.85
C GLU A 88 -11.77 -20.42 -1.29
N ASN A 89 -12.51 -21.05 -0.38
CA ASN A 89 -13.65 -20.43 0.30
C ASN A 89 -13.24 -19.24 1.17
N ALA A 90 -12.09 -19.31 1.86
CA ALA A 90 -11.59 -18.18 2.65
C ALA A 90 -11.16 -17.00 1.78
N LEU A 91 -10.61 -17.26 0.59
CA LEU A 91 -10.28 -16.21 -0.39
C LEU A 91 -11.55 -15.55 -0.94
N VAL A 92 -12.56 -16.34 -1.30
CA VAL A 92 -13.86 -15.83 -1.78
C VAL A 92 -14.57 -15.01 -0.70
N GLU A 93 -14.60 -15.49 0.55
CA GLU A 93 -15.16 -14.75 1.69
C GLU A 93 -14.42 -13.41 1.92
N ASN A 94 -13.09 -13.40 1.76
CA ASN A 94 -12.29 -12.18 1.87
C ASN A 94 -12.58 -11.17 0.74
N LEU A 95 -12.73 -11.65 -0.51
CA LEU A 95 -13.08 -10.81 -1.66
C LEU A 95 -14.49 -10.24 -1.53
N ASP A 96 -15.45 -11.03 -1.05
CA ASP A 96 -16.82 -10.59 -0.79
C ASP A 96 -16.91 -9.56 0.35
N SER A 97 -16.10 -9.73 1.39
CA SER A 97 -15.98 -8.76 2.48
C SER A 97 -15.43 -7.41 2.00
N GLN A 98 -14.43 -7.43 1.12
CA GLN A 98 -13.86 -6.21 0.53
C GLN A 98 -14.89 -5.48 -0.36
N MET A 99 -15.63 -6.21 -1.20
CA MET A 99 -16.72 -5.61 -1.99
C MET A 99 -17.85 -5.03 -1.12
N ALA A 100 -18.20 -5.71 -0.02
CA ALA A 100 -19.19 -5.21 0.94
C ALA A 100 -18.72 -3.93 1.67
N GLY A 101 -17.42 -3.81 1.95
CA GLY A 101 -16.82 -2.58 2.50
C GLY A 101 -17.01 -1.38 1.56
N ILE A 102 -16.70 -1.56 0.27
CA ILE A 102 -16.88 -0.53 -0.76
C ILE A 102 -18.37 -0.15 -0.91
N GLU A 103 -19.26 -1.13 -0.91
CA GLU A 103 -20.71 -0.91 -0.99
C GLU A 103 -21.21 -0.04 0.17
N LYS A 104 -20.77 -0.33 1.39
CA LYS A 104 -21.12 0.44 2.59
C LYS A 104 -20.57 1.87 2.55
N GLN A 105 -19.38 2.06 1.99
CA GLN A 105 -18.76 3.38 1.80
C GLN A 105 -19.57 4.22 0.82
N LEU A 106 -19.97 3.66 -0.33
CA LEU A 106 -20.82 4.33 -1.31
C LEU A 106 -22.21 4.65 -0.72
N GLN A 107 -22.81 3.73 0.04
CA GLN A 107 -24.10 3.95 0.70
C GLN A 107 -24.01 5.09 1.74
N GLY A 108 -22.93 5.15 2.53
CA GLY A 108 -22.71 6.23 3.50
C GLY A 108 -22.56 7.62 2.86
N VAL A 109 -22.03 7.68 1.62
CA VAL A 109 -21.95 8.92 0.83
C VAL A 109 -23.30 9.28 0.20
N VAL A 110 -24.10 8.29 -0.21
CA VAL A 110 -25.46 8.52 -0.73
C VAL A 110 -26.40 9.04 0.36
N ASP A 111 -26.28 8.52 1.59
CA ASP A 111 -27.18 8.87 2.71
C ASP A 111 -26.82 10.21 3.39
N GLY A 112 -25.60 10.73 3.19
CA GLY A 112 -25.15 12.04 3.65
C GLY A 112 -24.78 12.91 2.45
N SER A 113 -25.69 13.77 2.01
CA SER A 113 -25.74 14.49 0.72
C SER A 113 -24.58 15.46 0.36
N GLY A 114 -23.34 15.16 0.70
CA GLY A 114 -22.14 15.84 0.22
C GLY A 114 -21.34 14.88 -0.64
N GLY A 115 -21.07 15.25 -1.89
CA GLY A 115 -20.41 14.41 -2.89
C GLY A 115 -19.13 13.69 -2.43
N ILE A 116 -18.64 12.78 -3.26
CA ILE A 116 -17.47 11.99 -2.93
C ILE A 116 -16.17 12.80 -3.07
N HIS A 117 -15.30 12.71 -2.08
CA HIS A 117 -13.97 13.33 -2.15
C HIS A 117 -13.13 12.70 -3.28
N PRO A 118 -12.38 13.47 -4.09
CA PRO A 118 -11.62 12.98 -5.23
C PRO A 118 -10.64 11.84 -4.89
N ASP A 119 -9.88 11.96 -3.79
CA ASP A 119 -8.98 10.89 -3.31
C ASP A 119 -9.72 9.58 -3.01
N THR A 120 -10.89 9.71 -2.39
CA THR A 120 -11.74 8.57 -2.05
C THR A 120 -12.30 7.91 -3.30
N ARG A 121 -12.62 8.70 -4.33
CA ARG A 121 -13.04 8.17 -5.65
C ARG A 121 -11.91 7.39 -6.31
N LEU A 122 -10.69 7.91 -6.28
CA LEU A 122 -9.52 7.26 -6.89
C LEU A 122 -9.16 5.94 -6.19
N ASP A 123 -9.17 5.92 -4.86
CA ASP A 123 -8.84 4.72 -4.09
C ASP A 123 -9.91 3.61 -4.23
N ILE A 124 -11.20 3.96 -4.26
CA ILE A 124 -12.26 2.99 -4.56
C ILE A 124 -12.09 2.41 -5.98
N LEU A 125 -11.71 3.23 -6.97
CA LEU A 125 -11.47 2.76 -8.34
C LEU A 125 -10.27 1.80 -8.42
N ALA A 126 -9.20 2.07 -7.68
CA ALA A 126 -8.03 1.19 -7.59
C ALA A 126 -8.42 -0.17 -7.01
N LYS A 127 -9.13 -0.19 -5.87
CA LYS A 127 -9.59 -1.43 -5.22
C LYS A 127 -10.55 -2.24 -6.09
N LEU A 128 -11.49 -1.59 -6.78
CA LEU A 128 -12.39 -2.28 -7.73
C LEU A 128 -11.63 -2.90 -8.90
N SER A 129 -10.49 -2.33 -9.28
CA SER A 129 -9.63 -2.85 -10.35
C SER A 129 -8.77 -4.02 -9.87
N GLU A 130 -8.24 -3.96 -8.65
CA GLU A 130 -7.55 -5.09 -7.99
C GLU A 130 -8.50 -6.29 -7.79
N LEU A 131 -9.72 -6.05 -7.29
CA LEU A 131 -10.74 -7.10 -7.14
C LEU A 131 -11.12 -7.72 -8.48
N GLN A 132 -11.19 -6.94 -9.55
CA GLN A 132 -11.46 -7.46 -10.89
C GLN A 132 -10.30 -8.30 -11.43
N ALA A 133 -9.05 -7.93 -11.14
CA ALA A 133 -7.87 -8.71 -11.54
C ALA A 133 -7.80 -10.08 -10.84
N LEU A 134 -8.45 -10.21 -9.68
CA LEU A 134 -8.60 -11.45 -8.92
C LEU A 134 -9.83 -12.28 -9.31
N ASP A 135 -10.47 -11.96 -10.44
CA ASP A 135 -11.72 -12.60 -10.94
C ASP A 135 -12.87 -12.56 -9.91
N ALA A 136 -12.88 -11.56 -9.02
CA ALA A 136 -14.00 -11.34 -8.12
C ALA A 136 -15.26 -10.93 -8.92
N ASN A 137 -16.44 -11.09 -8.30
CA ASN A 137 -17.74 -10.96 -8.95
C ASN A 137 -17.86 -9.70 -9.84
N THR A 138 -17.71 -9.90 -11.14
CA THR A 138 -17.56 -8.81 -12.12
C THR A 138 -18.83 -7.97 -12.28
N GLU A 139 -20.01 -8.58 -12.09
CA GLU A 139 -21.30 -7.88 -12.13
C GLU A 139 -21.48 -6.94 -10.92
N ARG A 140 -21.05 -7.41 -9.74
CA ARG A 140 -21.06 -6.61 -8.51
C ARG A 140 -20.09 -5.43 -8.60
N ILE A 141 -18.89 -5.66 -9.14
CA ILE A 141 -17.90 -4.60 -9.41
C ILE A 141 -18.45 -3.55 -10.39
N ALA A 142 -19.10 -3.97 -11.46
CA ALA A 142 -19.72 -3.04 -12.42
C ALA A 142 -20.82 -2.18 -11.76
N THR A 143 -21.60 -2.77 -10.86
CA THR A 143 -22.63 -2.06 -10.09
C THR A 143 -22.01 -1.00 -9.16
N LEU A 144 -20.92 -1.33 -8.47
CA LEU A 144 -20.21 -0.38 -7.59
C LEU A 144 -19.59 0.77 -8.37
N ARG A 145 -19.01 0.51 -9.55
CA ARG A 145 -18.52 1.59 -10.43
C ARG A 145 -19.65 2.50 -10.91
N ALA A 146 -20.81 1.94 -11.27
CA ALA A 146 -21.96 2.73 -11.70
C ALA A 146 -22.55 3.59 -10.57
N LEU A 147 -22.46 3.14 -9.31
CA LEU A 147 -22.83 3.94 -8.13
C LEU A 147 -21.84 5.08 -7.91
N LEU A 148 -20.54 4.80 -8.01
CA LEU A 148 -19.49 5.79 -7.87
C LEU A 148 -19.58 6.92 -8.92
N GLU A 149 -19.97 6.59 -10.15
CA GLU A 149 -20.15 7.57 -11.23
C GLU A 149 -21.31 8.54 -10.97
N LYS A 150 -22.32 8.12 -10.20
CA LYS A 150 -23.49 8.94 -9.86
C LYS A 150 -23.23 9.93 -8.72
N LEU A 151 -22.09 9.81 -8.03
CA LEU A 151 -21.71 10.72 -6.96
C LEU A 151 -20.96 11.93 -7.54
N GLU A 152 -21.46 13.14 -7.24
CA GLU A 152 -20.76 14.38 -7.59
C GLU A 152 -19.41 14.45 -6.87
N VAL A 153 -18.37 14.94 -7.53
CA VAL A 153 -17.02 15.09 -6.96
C VAL A 153 -16.92 16.46 -6.31
N GLY A 154 -16.82 16.53 -4.98
CA GLY A 154 -16.65 17.80 -4.27
C GLY A 154 -15.19 18.28 -4.34
N SER A 155 -14.93 19.56 -4.60
CA SER A 155 -13.59 20.13 -4.47
C SER A 155 -13.24 20.41 -3.01
N ALA A 156 -11.97 20.23 -2.65
CA ALA A 156 -11.44 20.72 -1.38
C ALA A 156 -11.24 22.24 -1.45
N GLY A 157 -11.84 22.98 -0.51
CA GLY A 157 -11.55 24.38 -0.20
C GLY A 157 -12.65 25.37 -0.60
N ASP A 158 -13.36 25.91 0.39
CA ASP A 158 -13.29 27.34 0.79
C ASP A 158 -14.21 27.56 2.00
N GLU A 159 -13.63 27.88 3.15
CA GLU A 159 -14.38 28.49 4.25
C GLU A 159 -14.92 29.84 3.76
N GLU A 160 -16.24 30.03 3.87
CA GLU A 160 -16.90 31.30 3.57
C GLU A 160 -16.35 32.41 4.48
N SER A 161 -15.41 33.18 3.95
CA SER A 161 -15.10 34.52 4.45
C SER A 161 -16.19 35.49 3.97
N GLN A 162 -17.17 35.79 4.83
CA GLN A 162 -18.00 36.98 4.69
C GLN A 162 -17.27 38.19 5.30
N ASP A 163 -16.80 39.07 4.42
CA ASP A 163 -16.35 40.42 4.75
C ASP A 163 -17.54 41.40 4.86
N GLY A 164 -17.46 42.31 5.82
CA GLY A 164 -17.89 43.70 5.61
C GLY A 164 -18.96 44.26 6.55
N GLY A 165 -18.55 45.13 7.51
CA GLY A 165 -19.42 46.20 8.02
C GLY A 165 -19.07 46.72 9.41
N GLY A 166 -18.22 47.74 9.49
CA GLY A 166 -17.63 48.27 10.74
C GLY A 166 -18.56 48.97 11.73
N GLU A 167 -18.03 49.25 12.93
CA GLU A 167 -18.04 50.60 13.53
C GLU A 167 -16.99 50.68 14.66
N VAL A 168 -16.28 51.81 14.71
CA VAL A 168 -15.24 52.17 15.69
C VAL A 168 -15.88 52.67 16.98
N THR A 169 -15.50 52.13 18.13
CA THR A 169 -15.47 52.90 19.39
C THR A 169 -14.37 52.41 20.34
N THR A 170 -13.68 53.40 20.90
CA THR A 170 -12.61 53.35 21.89
C THR A 170 -13.13 52.97 23.28
N GLY A 171 -12.39 52.14 24.03
CA GLY A 171 -12.58 51.95 25.48
C GLY A 171 -11.52 51.03 26.09
N GLU A 172 -10.81 51.53 27.10
CA GLU A 172 -9.73 50.86 27.84
C GLU A 172 -10.21 49.73 28.78
N ALA A 173 -9.29 48.79 29.01
CA ALA A 173 -9.08 47.93 30.19
C ALA A 173 -10.12 46.86 30.58
N SER A 174 -9.74 45.58 30.43
CA SER A 174 -9.52 44.66 31.57
C SER A 174 -9.02 43.28 31.14
N GLN A 175 -8.24 42.71 32.06
CA GLN A 175 -7.63 41.38 32.02
C GLN A 175 -8.63 40.25 31.70
N SER A 176 -8.23 39.36 30.80
CA SER A 176 -8.45 37.92 30.94
C SER A 176 -7.45 37.18 30.08
N SER A 177 -6.39 36.69 30.72
CA SER A 177 -5.45 35.75 30.14
C SER A 177 -6.17 34.41 29.95
N SER A 178 -6.71 34.21 28.76
CA SER A 178 -6.98 32.88 28.23
C SER A 178 -5.89 32.62 27.20
N ALA A 179 -4.89 31.84 27.57
CA ALA A 179 -3.88 31.35 26.65
C ALA A 179 -4.59 30.59 25.53
N ILE A 180 -4.67 31.21 24.35
CA ILE A 180 -4.95 30.52 23.10
C ILE A 180 -3.81 29.48 22.96
N PRO A 181 -4.12 28.20 22.68
CA PRO A 181 -3.08 27.22 22.39
C PRO A 181 -2.22 27.80 21.27
N SER A 182 -0.92 27.99 21.53
CA SER A 182 0.00 28.45 20.50
C SER A 182 -0.10 27.48 19.33
N GLU A 183 -0.46 28.00 18.16
CA GLU A 183 -0.29 27.31 16.88
C GLU A 183 1.06 26.58 16.88
N PRO A 184 1.14 25.31 16.47
CA PRO A 184 2.39 24.58 16.47
C PRO A 184 3.39 25.35 15.60
N SER A 185 4.35 26.01 16.25
CA SER A 185 5.34 26.82 15.57
C SER A 185 6.29 25.88 14.84
N CYS A 186 6.06 25.67 13.55
CA CYS A 186 7.06 25.05 12.69
C CYS A 186 8.26 25.99 12.52
N VAL A 187 9.45 25.42 12.38
CA VAL A 187 10.66 26.18 12.02
C VAL A 187 10.80 26.14 10.50
N SER A 188 10.90 27.32 9.87
CA SER A 188 11.14 27.41 8.43
C SER A 188 12.53 26.88 8.09
N ASN A 189 12.58 25.94 7.16
CA ASN A 189 13.77 25.39 6.57
C ASN A 189 13.37 24.57 5.33
N SER A 190 13.56 25.11 4.14
CA SER A 190 13.22 24.41 2.90
C SER A 190 14.25 23.37 2.47
N ASN A 191 15.38 23.26 3.17
CA ASN A 191 16.45 22.31 2.87
C ASN A 191 17.03 21.67 4.15
N PRO A 192 16.22 20.96 4.94
CA PRO A 192 16.71 20.22 6.12
C PRO A 192 17.69 19.13 5.72
N VAL A 193 18.65 18.81 6.58
CA VAL A 193 19.63 17.75 6.29
C VAL A 193 19.28 16.50 7.08
N PHE A 194 19.05 15.40 6.37
CA PHE A 194 18.78 14.09 6.94
C PHE A 194 20.11 13.41 7.26
N THR A 195 20.34 13.15 8.55
CA THR A 195 21.64 12.72 9.09
C THR A 195 21.65 11.28 9.57
N HIS A 196 20.51 10.59 9.53
CA HIS A 196 20.35 9.21 9.96
C HIS A 196 19.65 8.40 8.88
N HIS A 197 19.96 7.10 8.80
CA HIS A 197 19.24 6.21 7.90
C HIS A 197 17.77 6.05 8.33
N ILE A 198 16.87 5.85 7.36
CA ILE A 198 15.44 5.59 7.63
C ILE A 198 15.17 4.13 7.98
N THR A 199 16.11 3.23 7.71
CA THR A 199 16.03 1.79 8.00
C THR A 199 17.42 1.17 7.97
N ASP A 200 17.54 -0.12 8.27
CA ASP A 200 18.77 -0.89 8.10
C ASP A 200 19.07 -1.10 6.60
N THR A 201 20.14 -0.47 6.10
CA THR A 201 20.52 -0.51 4.68
C THR A 201 21.08 -1.84 4.21
N THR A 202 21.28 -2.80 5.12
CA THR A 202 21.67 -4.16 4.78
C THR A 202 20.47 -5.06 4.47
N MET A 203 19.24 -4.64 4.82
CA MET A 203 18.01 -5.42 4.69
C MET A 203 17.24 -5.18 3.38
N PHE A 204 17.75 -4.33 2.50
CA PHE A 204 17.17 -4.11 1.18
C PHE A 204 18.27 -3.89 0.14
N SER A 205 18.02 -4.34 -1.08
CA SER A 205 18.95 -4.23 -2.21
C SER A 205 18.47 -3.24 -3.27
N GLN A 206 17.19 -2.88 -3.25
CA GLN A 206 16.55 -2.16 -4.33
C GLN A 206 15.63 -1.07 -3.80
N ILE A 207 15.72 0.09 -4.44
CA ILE A 207 14.86 1.24 -4.25
C ILE A 207 14.28 1.57 -5.61
N LYS A 208 12.96 1.80 -5.69
CA LYS A 208 12.32 2.43 -6.84
C LYS A 208 12.17 3.92 -6.56
N PRO A 209 12.97 4.80 -7.19
CA PRO A 209 12.86 6.24 -6.97
C PRO A 209 11.58 6.78 -7.64
N PRO A 210 10.99 7.88 -7.12
CA PRO A 210 9.82 8.51 -7.73
C PRO A 210 10.18 9.31 -8.99
N PRO A 211 9.18 9.68 -9.80
CA PRO A 211 7.79 9.23 -9.73
C PRO A 211 7.55 7.98 -10.58
N ASN A 212 6.58 7.17 -10.17
CA ASN A 212 6.12 5.98 -10.88
C ASN A 212 4.61 6.07 -11.16
N LYS A 213 4.10 5.14 -11.96
CA LYS A 213 2.68 4.93 -12.21
C LYS A 213 2.31 3.47 -12.06
N THR A 214 1.09 3.21 -11.63
CA THR A 214 0.48 1.88 -11.78
C THR A 214 0.18 1.58 -13.25
N PRO A 215 -0.10 0.32 -13.63
CA PRO A 215 -0.51 0.00 -15.01
C PRO A 215 -1.79 0.73 -15.43
N GLU A 216 -2.66 1.08 -14.49
CA GLU A 216 -3.90 1.85 -14.68
C GLU A 216 -3.63 3.35 -14.86
N GLY A 217 -2.39 3.79 -14.60
CA GLY A 217 -1.94 5.16 -14.80
C GLY A 217 -2.09 6.08 -13.58
N ASP A 218 -2.21 5.50 -12.38
CA ASP A 218 -2.24 6.26 -11.13
C ASP A 218 -0.84 6.68 -10.74
N LEU A 219 -0.65 7.97 -10.48
CA LEU A 219 0.65 8.53 -10.10
C LEU A 219 1.04 8.09 -8.69
N LYS A 220 2.29 7.66 -8.55
CA LYS A 220 2.94 7.30 -7.30
C LYS A 220 4.17 8.20 -7.13
N PRO A 221 4.02 9.35 -6.44
CA PRO A 221 5.06 10.37 -6.34
C PRO A 221 6.08 10.10 -5.20
N HIS A 222 6.06 8.91 -4.61
CA HIS A 222 6.97 8.48 -3.54
C HIS A 222 7.86 7.32 -3.99
N SER A 223 8.89 7.03 -3.19
CA SER A 223 9.80 5.91 -3.41
C SER A 223 9.25 4.62 -2.81
N TYR A 224 9.64 3.48 -3.38
CA TYR A 224 9.44 2.15 -2.79
C TYR A 224 10.77 1.55 -2.36
N ILE A 225 10.81 0.98 -1.16
CA ILE A 225 11.97 0.28 -0.61
C ILE A 225 11.63 -1.21 -0.55
N GLU A 226 12.40 -2.01 -1.27
CA GLU A 226 12.12 -3.44 -1.47
C GLU A 226 12.79 -4.30 -0.39
N THR A 227 12.00 -4.72 0.58
CA THR A 227 12.43 -5.60 1.69
C THR A 227 11.92 -7.03 1.54
N HIS A 228 11.15 -7.33 0.50
CA HIS A 228 10.57 -8.66 0.23
C HIS A 228 9.83 -9.25 1.45
N GLY A 229 9.09 -8.41 2.19
CA GLY A 229 8.32 -8.85 3.35
C GLY A 229 9.15 -9.03 4.62
N GLN A 230 10.46 -8.80 4.59
CA GLN A 230 11.28 -8.83 5.79
C GLN A 230 10.87 -7.72 6.75
N ARG A 231 10.80 -8.06 8.04
CA ARG A 231 10.52 -7.10 9.09
C ARG A 231 11.74 -6.21 9.32
N VAL A 232 11.66 -4.94 8.96
CA VAL A 232 12.74 -3.96 9.10
C VAL A 232 12.35 -2.84 10.06
N PRO A 233 13.33 -2.24 10.78
CA PRO A 233 13.07 -1.06 11.61
C PRO A 233 12.90 0.20 10.76
N VAL A 234 12.10 1.16 11.21
CA VAL A 234 11.94 2.47 10.59
C VAL A 234 12.37 3.55 11.58
N TYR A 235 13.30 4.41 11.18
CA TYR A 235 13.91 5.44 12.02
C TYR A 235 13.64 6.85 11.50
N ALA A 236 13.69 7.82 12.40
CA ALA A 236 13.67 9.25 12.06
C ALA A 236 14.98 9.68 11.38
N PRO A 237 14.98 10.15 10.12
CA PRO A 237 16.20 10.59 9.47
C PRO A 237 16.70 11.97 9.94
N VAL A 238 15.80 12.74 10.56
CA VAL A 238 15.99 14.12 11.03
C VAL A 238 15.03 14.36 12.20
N ASP A 239 15.28 15.40 12.99
CA ASP A 239 14.29 15.90 13.94
C ASP A 239 12.98 16.24 13.21
N MET A 240 11.88 15.69 13.68
CA MET A 240 10.58 15.84 13.04
C MET A 240 9.43 15.61 14.01
N THR A 241 8.22 15.97 13.61
CA THR A 241 7.02 15.84 14.44
C THR A 241 5.94 15.11 13.67
N LEU A 242 5.38 14.04 14.25
CA LEU A 242 4.20 13.36 13.72
C LEU A 242 3.00 14.31 13.84
N ILE A 243 2.32 14.55 12.72
CA ILE A 243 1.20 15.50 12.64
C ILE A 243 -0.08 14.88 12.10
N GLY A 244 -0.01 13.64 11.62
CA GLY A 244 -1.14 12.93 11.06
C GLY A 244 -0.69 11.61 10.44
N GLY A 245 -1.57 11.04 9.64
CA GLY A 245 -1.34 9.79 8.93
C GLY A 245 -2.63 9.03 8.81
N ALA A 246 -2.55 7.75 8.48
CA ALA A 246 -3.72 6.90 8.33
C ALA A 246 -3.55 5.60 9.13
N TYR A 247 -4.65 5.09 9.71
CA TYR A 247 -4.71 3.81 10.40
C TYR A 247 -5.94 3.03 9.94
N PHE A 248 -5.70 1.92 9.23
CA PHE A 248 -6.75 1.12 8.59
C PHE A 248 -7.03 -0.20 9.32
N GLU A 249 -8.23 -0.72 9.12
CA GLU A 249 -8.66 -2.01 9.67
C GLU A 249 -7.90 -3.12 8.96
N GLY A 250 -7.10 -3.89 9.71
CA GLY A 250 -6.14 -4.84 9.15
C GLY A 250 -4.75 -4.26 8.84
N GLY A 251 -4.54 -2.96 9.07
CA GLY A 251 -3.32 -2.24 8.67
C GLY A 251 -3.23 -2.01 7.17
N PRO A 252 -2.17 -1.33 6.69
CA PRO A 252 -1.06 -0.75 7.44
C PRO A 252 -1.34 0.68 7.96
N TYR A 253 -0.40 1.24 8.71
CA TYR A 253 -0.35 2.66 9.04
C TYR A 253 0.34 3.46 7.92
N GLY A 254 -0.12 4.67 7.68
CA GLY A 254 0.65 5.75 7.07
C GLY A 254 1.02 6.77 8.15
N LEU A 255 2.24 7.28 8.14
CA LEU A 255 2.73 8.23 9.14
C LEU A 255 3.22 9.50 8.45
N ASP A 256 2.59 10.64 8.76
CA ASP A 256 2.96 11.95 8.22
C ASP A 256 3.70 12.80 9.24
N PHE A 257 4.90 13.22 8.87
CA PHE A 257 5.76 14.04 9.69
C PHE A 257 5.96 15.42 9.08
N ARG A 258 5.94 16.42 9.95
CA ARG A 258 6.45 17.77 9.69
C ARG A 258 7.93 17.81 10.06
N VAL A 259 8.78 18.12 9.08
CA VAL A 259 10.22 18.35 9.30
C VAL A 259 10.48 19.84 9.48
N SER A 260 9.85 20.67 8.65
CA SER A 260 9.89 22.13 8.70
C SER A 260 8.54 22.70 8.27
N CYS A 261 8.42 24.02 8.15
CA CYS A 261 7.20 24.62 7.60
C CYS A 261 6.97 24.22 6.14
N GLU A 262 8.04 23.93 5.40
CA GLU A 262 7.99 23.65 3.96
C GLU A 262 8.07 22.16 3.65
N VAL A 263 8.76 21.39 4.51
CA VAL A 263 9.08 19.98 4.24
C VAL A 263 8.26 19.04 5.10
N ARG A 264 7.52 18.16 4.43
CA ARG A 264 6.83 17.02 5.02
C ARG A 264 7.43 15.71 4.53
N LEU A 265 7.41 14.72 5.39
CA LEU A 265 7.88 13.36 5.13
C LEU A 265 6.72 12.40 5.41
N ARG A 266 6.55 11.39 4.55
CA ARG A 266 5.57 10.31 4.78
C ARG A 266 6.25 8.95 4.70
N PHE A 267 5.93 8.10 5.67
CA PHE A 267 6.18 6.67 5.59
C PHE A 267 4.86 5.93 5.41
N GLY A 268 4.74 5.13 4.35
CA GLY A 268 3.59 4.28 4.07
C GLY A 268 3.86 2.82 4.43
N HIS A 269 2.81 2.01 4.45
CA HIS A 269 2.90 0.58 4.69
C HIS A 269 3.58 0.21 6.03
N ILE A 270 3.35 0.98 7.09
CA ILE A 270 3.92 0.70 8.42
C ILE A 270 3.09 -0.35 9.17
N SER A 271 3.72 -1.41 9.67
CA SER A 271 3.02 -2.54 10.30
C SER A 271 2.88 -2.37 11.82
N GLU A 272 3.95 -1.92 12.48
CA GLU A 272 4.08 -1.91 13.93
C GLU A 272 4.67 -0.57 14.41
N PRO A 273 3.89 0.52 14.46
CA PRO A 273 4.36 1.78 15.05
C PRO A 273 4.71 1.60 16.54
N VAL A 274 5.67 2.36 17.05
CA VAL A 274 5.96 2.40 18.49
C VAL A 274 4.74 2.89 19.27
N GLU A 275 4.67 2.53 20.56
CA GLU A 275 3.45 2.74 21.36
C GLU A 275 3.00 4.20 21.40
N VAL A 276 3.92 5.16 21.54
CA VAL A 276 3.57 6.59 21.54
C VAL A 276 2.90 7.05 20.23
N ILE A 277 3.22 6.44 19.09
CA ILE A 277 2.52 6.70 17.83
C ILE A 277 1.14 6.06 17.85
N ARG A 278 1.03 4.80 18.28
CA ARG A 278 -0.25 4.08 18.33
C ARG A 278 -1.27 4.79 19.23
N GLU A 279 -0.82 5.31 20.37
CA GLU A 279 -1.67 5.99 21.34
C GLU A 279 -2.32 7.27 20.81
N VAL A 280 -1.69 7.95 19.85
CA VAL A 280 -2.23 9.21 19.27
C VAL A 280 -3.17 8.99 18.09
N PHE A 281 -3.18 7.81 17.47
CA PHE A 281 -4.19 7.48 16.45
C PHE A 281 -5.56 7.23 17.09
N PRO A 282 -6.66 7.31 16.31
CA PRO A 282 -7.98 6.93 16.79
C PRO A 282 -8.03 5.49 17.28
N ASP A 283 -8.78 5.24 18.36
CA ASP A 283 -8.88 3.91 18.98
C ASP A 283 -9.53 2.87 18.05
N ARG A 284 -10.25 3.34 17.03
CA ARG A 284 -10.83 2.50 15.99
C ARG A 284 -10.13 2.78 14.66
N PRO A 285 -9.67 1.74 13.96
CA PRO A 285 -9.18 1.93 12.61
C PRO A 285 -10.28 2.48 11.70
N ALA A 286 -9.87 3.20 10.66
CA ALA A 286 -10.76 3.47 9.54
C ALA A 286 -11.15 2.14 8.88
N PRO A 287 -12.40 1.99 8.39
CA PRO A 287 -12.84 0.76 7.74
C PRO A 287 -11.90 0.32 6.62
N ALA A 288 -11.77 -0.99 6.42
CA ALA A 288 -11.05 -1.53 5.26
C ALA A 288 -11.62 -0.92 3.97
N GLY A 289 -10.78 -0.25 3.18
CA GLY A 289 -11.22 0.49 2.00
C GLY A 289 -11.21 2.01 2.12
N ASP A 290 -11.07 2.54 3.33
CA ASP A 290 -10.77 3.96 3.54
C ASP A 290 -9.27 4.19 3.33
N SER A 291 -8.91 5.30 2.70
CA SER A 291 -7.52 5.74 2.45
C SER A 291 -7.24 7.12 3.02
N ARG A 292 -8.23 7.74 3.66
CA ARG A 292 -8.11 9.11 4.17
C ARG A 292 -7.18 9.15 5.37
N ASP A 293 -6.42 10.23 5.43
CA ASP A 293 -5.69 10.56 6.64
C ASP A 293 -6.66 10.89 7.77
N GLN A 294 -6.24 10.54 8.98
CA GLN A 294 -6.96 10.71 10.21
C GLN A 294 -6.25 11.76 11.06
N LYS A 295 -7.05 12.57 11.75
CA LYS A 295 -6.53 13.49 12.76
C LYS A 295 -6.05 12.69 13.97
N ILE A 296 -4.79 12.90 14.37
CA ILE A 296 -4.24 12.36 15.61
C ILE A 296 -4.64 13.21 16.82
N LYS A 297 -4.64 12.60 18.02
CA LYS A 297 -5.04 13.23 19.29
C LYS A 297 -4.15 14.42 19.65
N HIS A 298 -2.85 14.29 19.42
CA HIS A 298 -1.85 15.34 19.61
C HIS A 298 -0.59 15.01 18.79
N GLU A 299 0.21 16.02 18.49
CA GLU A 299 1.48 15.86 17.79
C GLU A 299 2.55 15.18 18.67
N VAL A 300 3.47 14.42 18.05
CA VAL A 300 4.56 13.71 18.76
C VAL A 300 5.89 14.03 18.09
N SER A 301 6.84 14.60 18.84
CA SER A 301 8.17 14.93 18.32
C SER A 301 9.17 13.79 18.50
N PHE A 302 10.01 13.59 17.48
CA PHE A 302 11.08 12.61 17.43
C PHE A 302 12.40 13.28 17.10
N LYS A 303 13.49 12.75 17.65
CA LYS A 303 14.86 13.12 17.30
C LYS A 303 15.39 12.25 16.18
N ALA A 304 16.32 12.81 15.42
CA ALA A 304 17.04 12.04 14.41
C ALA A 304 17.66 10.78 15.05
N GLY A 305 17.44 9.62 14.42
CA GLY A 305 17.85 8.31 14.92
C GLY A 305 16.83 7.57 15.79
N ASP A 306 15.75 8.23 16.23
CA ASP A 306 14.72 7.56 17.03
C ASP A 306 14.02 6.46 16.22
N LEU A 307 13.71 5.33 16.89
CA LEU A 307 12.88 4.27 16.34
C LEU A 307 11.41 4.73 16.30
N LEU A 308 10.80 4.63 15.12
CA LEU A 308 9.40 5.01 14.88
C LEU A 308 8.49 3.81 14.78
N ALA A 309 8.97 2.74 14.14
CA ALA A 309 8.14 1.58 13.85
C ALA A 309 8.99 0.38 13.40
N TYR A 310 8.30 -0.73 13.16
CA TYR A 310 8.73 -1.77 12.24
C TYR A 310 7.73 -1.93 11.10
N THR A 311 8.21 -2.43 9.96
CA THR A 311 7.37 -2.72 8.80
C THR A 311 7.79 -4.01 8.12
N VAL A 312 6.81 -4.76 7.61
CA VAL A 312 6.98 -5.83 6.62
C VAL A 312 6.56 -5.38 5.21
N GLY A 313 6.22 -4.11 5.04
CA GLY A 313 5.69 -3.54 3.82
C GLY A 313 4.26 -3.97 3.49
N THR A 314 3.90 -3.80 2.22
CA THR A 314 2.62 -4.21 1.64
C THR A 314 2.37 -5.70 1.88
N ASN A 315 1.34 -6.02 2.67
CA ASN A 315 1.02 -7.38 3.08
C ASN A 315 -0.50 -7.64 3.04
N PRO A 316 -0.96 -8.76 2.47
CA PRO A 316 -0.18 -9.76 1.72
C PRO A 316 0.35 -9.21 0.39
N GLY A 317 1.52 -9.67 -0.06
CA GLY A 317 2.02 -9.39 -1.41
C GLY A 317 3.44 -8.82 -1.47
N ALA A 318 3.57 -7.62 -2.03
CA ALA A 318 4.84 -7.07 -2.54
C ALA A 318 5.93 -6.90 -1.48
N GLY A 319 5.57 -6.69 -0.21
CA GLY A 319 6.52 -6.59 0.89
C GLY A 319 7.48 -5.40 0.81
N ASN A 320 7.11 -4.39 0.01
CA ASN A 320 7.77 -3.10 -0.12
C ASN A 320 7.03 -2.03 0.69
N TRP A 321 7.68 -0.91 0.99
CA TRP A 321 7.08 0.17 1.76
C TRP A 321 7.46 1.53 1.21
N ASP A 322 6.66 2.54 1.57
CA ASP A 322 6.71 3.83 0.90
C ASP A 322 7.54 4.83 1.68
N PHE A 323 8.34 5.60 0.96
CA PHE A 323 9.06 6.75 1.48
C PHE A 323 8.88 7.97 0.57
N GLY A 324 8.14 8.97 1.05
CA GLY A 324 7.85 10.21 0.34
C GLY A 324 8.39 11.43 1.08
N VAL A 325 8.85 12.43 0.33
CA VAL A 325 9.17 13.76 0.83
C VAL A 325 8.54 14.79 -0.09
N TYR A 326 7.95 15.81 0.52
CA TYR A 326 7.16 16.85 -0.13
C TYR A 326 7.67 18.20 0.34
N ASN A 327 7.95 19.11 -0.60
CA ASN A 327 8.48 20.43 -0.30
C ASN A 327 7.61 21.50 -0.96
N SER A 328 6.86 22.26 -0.16
CA SER A 328 5.92 23.27 -0.66
C SER A 328 6.59 24.44 -1.39
N ASN A 329 7.91 24.63 -1.24
CA ASN A 329 8.67 25.59 -2.04
C ASN A 329 9.03 25.08 -3.45
N VAL A 330 8.75 23.81 -3.75
CA VAL A 330 8.98 23.21 -5.06
C VAL A 330 7.65 23.00 -5.77
N LYS A 331 7.61 23.43 -7.03
CA LYS A 331 6.58 23.02 -7.99
C LYS A 331 7.20 22.04 -8.96
N ASN A 332 6.84 20.77 -8.84
CA ASN A 332 7.32 19.76 -9.78
C ASN A 332 6.52 19.78 -11.08
N ARG A 333 6.85 18.88 -12.01
CA ARG A 333 6.23 18.84 -13.35
C ARG A 333 4.72 18.56 -13.36
N TYR A 334 4.15 18.10 -12.25
CA TYR A 334 2.71 17.84 -12.13
C TYR A 334 1.92 19.07 -11.62
N ALA A 335 2.60 20.14 -11.21
CA ALA A 335 1.97 21.35 -10.66
C ALA A 335 1.02 22.04 -11.65
N ASP A 336 1.29 21.93 -12.95
CA ASP A 336 0.47 22.53 -14.01
C ASP A 336 -0.37 21.48 -14.78
N ASP A 337 -0.29 20.20 -14.40
CA ASP A 337 -1.07 19.13 -15.03
C ASP A 337 -2.46 19.03 -14.38
N PRO A 338 -3.56 19.34 -15.09
CA PRO A 338 -4.91 19.28 -14.53
C PRO A 338 -5.32 17.91 -13.99
N LYS A 339 -4.65 16.83 -14.41
CA LYS A 339 -4.89 15.48 -13.89
C LYS A 339 -4.38 15.31 -12.45
N TYR A 340 -3.35 16.06 -12.06
CA TYR A 340 -2.64 15.84 -10.79
C TYR A 340 -2.52 17.08 -9.90
N ASN A 341 -2.74 18.28 -10.45
CA ASN A 341 -2.50 19.55 -9.77
C ASN A 341 -3.45 19.86 -8.60
N TRP A 342 -4.46 19.02 -8.40
CA TRP A 342 -5.39 19.09 -7.28
C TRP A 342 -4.80 18.54 -5.96
N SER A 343 -3.64 17.87 -6.00
CA SER A 343 -3.00 17.25 -4.84
C SER A 343 -1.62 17.83 -4.56
N ASP A 344 -1.43 18.43 -3.38
CA ASP A 344 -0.13 18.94 -2.94
C ASP A 344 0.94 17.84 -2.90
N ILE A 345 0.57 16.61 -2.53
CA ILE A 345 1.46 15.45 -2.55
C ILE A 345 2.00 15.20 -3.96
N ASN A 346 1.15 15.32 -4.99
CA ASN A 346 1.58 15.11 -6.37
C ASN A 346 2.44 16.27 -6.88
N THR A 347 2.12 17.51 -6.52
CA THR A 347 2.75 18.72 -7.10
C THR A 347 4.00 19.18 -6.39
N THR A 348 4.19 18.77 -5.13
CA THR A 348 5.33 19.17 -4.28
C THR A 348 6.29 18.03 -3.97
N ALA A 349 6.02 16.82 -4.48
CA ALA A 349 6.94 15.70 -4.36
C ALA A 349 8.30 15.99 -5.00
N VAL A 350 9.34 15.56 -4.30
CA VAL A 350 10.75 15.74 -4.65
C VAL A 350 11.50 14.42 -4.47
N CYS A 351 12.79 14.36 -4.83
CA CYS A 351 13.60 13.21 -4.44
C CYS A 351 13.73 13.14 -2.91
N PRO A 352 13.21 12.08 -2.26
CA PRO A 352 13.28 12.00 -0.81
C PRO A 352 14.70 11.80 -0.29
N TYR A 353 15.57 11.20 -1.10
CA TYR A 353 16.97 10.98 -0.76
C TYR A 353 17.85 12.22 -0.92
N GLY A 354 17.38 13.25 -1.64
CA GLY A 354 18.16 14.48 -1.90
C GLY A 354 18.48 15.30 -0.64
N TYR A 355 17.78 15.05 0.47
CA TYR A 355 18.01 15.71 1.76
C TYR A 355 19.07 15.03 2.62
N PHE A 356 19.51 13.82 2.28
CA PHE A 356 20.52 13.12 3.06
C PHE A 356 21.89 13.73 2.88
N THR A 357 22.74 13.59 3.91
CA THR A 357 24.17 13.88 3.75
C THR A 357 24.76 13.08 2.58
N GLU A 358 25.81 13.61 1.94
CA GLU A 358 26.42 12.99 0.76
C GLU A 358 26.83 11.53 1.01
N GLU A 359 27.35 11.23 2.21
CA GLU A 359 27.68 9.88 2.65
C GLU A 359 26.46 8.94 2.60
N LEU A 360 25.36 9.32 3.25
CA LEU A 360 24.16 8.47 3.30
C LEU A 360 23.45 8.41 1.94
N LEU A 361 23.42 9.51 1.20
CA LEU A 361 22.89 9.56 -0.16
C LEU A 361 23.61 8.54 -1.06
N SER A 362 24.94 8.45 -0.96
CA SER A 362 25.72 7.49 -1.78
C SER A 362 25.27 6.03 -1.55
N VAL A 363 24.92 5.67 -0.31
CA VAL A 363 24.38 4.34 0.03
C VAL A 363 23.04 4.10 -0.66
N TYR A 364 22.11 5.06 -0.62
CA TYR A 364 20.81 4.90 -1.28
C TYR A 364 20.93 4.91 -2.80
N LYS A 365 21.71 5.82 -3.39
CA LYS A 365 21.92 5.88 -4.86
C LYS A 365 22.46 4.57 -5.41
N SER A 366 23.33 3.89 -4.66
CA SER A 366 23.86 2.57 -5.05
C SER A 366 22.80 1.47 -5.19
N LYS A 367 21.59 1.69 -4.65
CA LYS A 367 20.47 0.76 -4.63
C LYS A 367 19.31 1.21 -5.52
N TYR A 368 19.44 2.32 -6.23
CA TYR A 368 18.41 2.79 -7.14
C TYR A 368 18.23 1.83 -8.31
N ASP A 369 16.97 1.54 -8.61
CA ASP A 369 16.60 0.83 -9.81
C ASP A 369 15.50 1.58 -10.55
N PHE A 370 15.90 2.23 -11.63
CA PHE A 370 15.03 2.98 -12.53
C PHE A 370 14.31 2.11 -13.56
N SER A 371 14.49 0.79 -13.54
CA SER A 371 13.76 -0.10 -14.44
C SER A 371 12.28 -0.20 -14.04
N GLY A 372 11.39 -0.27 -15.02
CA GLY A 372 10.01 -0.69 -14.78
C GLY A 372 9.95 -2.20 -14.61
N TYR A 373 9.44 -2.68 -13.47
CA TYR A 373 9.17 -4.10 -13.25
C TYR A 373 8.01 -4.27 -12.27
N GLY A 374 7.13 -5.24 -12.52
CA GLY A 374 5.91 -5.45 -11.76
C GLY A 374 4.79 -4.45 -12.10
N ALA A 375 4.05 -4.00 -11.09
CA ALA A 375 2.95 -3.05 -11.21
C ALA A 375 3.40 -1.57 -11.13
N LEU A 376 4.69 -1.27 -11.32
CA LEU A 376 5.20 0.11 -11.27
C LEU A 376 6.00 0.43 -12.53
N ILE A 377 5.57 1.48 -13.21
CA ILE A 377 6.14 1.99 -14.45
C ILE A 377 6.72 3.38 -14.17
N PRO A 378 8.02 3.64 -14.43
CA PRO A 378 8.59 4.98 -14.28
C PRO A 378 7.83 6.01 -15.11
N ASP A 379 7.54 7.17 -14.52
CA ASP A 379 6.83 8.25 -15.21
C ASP A 379 7.77 9.40 -15.59
N GLY A 380 8.55 9.19 -16.66
CA GLY A 380 9.58 10.12 -17.13
C GLY A 380 10.87 10.06 -16.30
N GLU A 381 11.67 11.12 -16.37
CA GLU A 381 12.94 11.26 -15.63
C GLU A 381 12.69 11.23 -14.12
N SER A 382 13.44 10.44 -13.36
CA SER A 382 13.21 10.37 -11.92
C SER A 382 13.44 11.72 -11.24
N PHE A 383 12.72 12.00 -10.15
CA PHE A 383 13.06 13.14 -9.29
C PHE A 383 14.44 13.01 -8.67
N CYS A 384 15.02 11.81 -8.63
CA CYS A 384 16.29 11.47 -7.99
C CYS A 384 17.48 11.30 -8.95
N GLU A 385 17.30 11.55 -10.25
CA GLU A 385 18.38 11.47 -11.25
C GLU A 385 19.36 12.63 -11.16
#